data_AF-A0A560EWS8-F1
#
_entry.id   AF-A0A560EWS8-F1
#
_cell.length_a   1.000
_cell.length_b   1.000
_cell.length_c   1.000
_cell.angle_alpha   90.00
_cell.angle_beta   90.00
_cell.angle_gamma   90.00
#
_symmetry.space_group_name_H-M   'P 1'
#
loop_
_entity.id
_entity.type
_entity.pdbx_description
1 polymer ?
#
loop_
_entity_poly.entity_id
_entity_poly.type
_entity_poly.pdbx_seq_one_letter_code
_entity_poly.pdbx_strand_id
1 'polypeptide(L)'
;MILTRALTQDDFHAFARLSGDDNPIHVDPGHAARTRFGRTVAHGALLCALLRGLAADARPGQPLARLAVTFPAPAYADEALTFRADLQDDTHVRLLAQRQADGQAVCDGVATLAPLAPDGDWREPPPGAVAHVTRLYADQDLALYERLTGHRLREPLVLSLFSFLLGVRLPGPGTNYLKQDTVFWRRVPLDAALSATVAIIRLRPEKRLVDLATVCRIHDSGRDGEIVATGRALVLAPHWTRDDWASHAQLAACQS
;
A
#
# COMPACT_ATOMS: atom_id res chain seq x y z
N MET A 1 -8.44 -14.95 -13.35
CA MET A 1 -8.77 -13.69 -14.06
C MET A 1 -7.48 -13.05 -14.55
N ILE A 2 -7.47 -12.42 -15.73
CA ILE A 2 -6.27 -11.80 -16.32
C ILE A 2 -6.61 -10.43 -16.91
N LEU A 3 -5.70 -9.47 -16.72
CA LEU A 3 -5.76 -8.14 -17.31
C LEU A 3 -4.37 -7.78 -17.86
N THR A 4 -4.31 -7.32 -19.10
CA THR A 4 -3.10 -6.73 -19.66
C THR A 4 -3.32 -5.24 -19.83
N ARG A 5 -2.41 -4.42 -19.28
CA ARG A 5 -2.50 -2.97 -19.34
C ARG A 5 -1.11 -2.33 -19.25
N ALA A 6 -0.87 -1.32 -20.06
CA ALA A 6 0.21 -0.37 -19.83
C ALA A 6 -0.32 0.77 -18.94
N LEU A 7 0.32 1.01 -17.80
CA LEU A 7 -0.04 2.11 -16.91
C LEU A 7 0.70 3.37 -17.36
N THR A 8 -0.03 4.43 -17.67
CA THR A 8 0.57 5.66 -18.21
C THR A 8 1.07 6.58 -17.11
N GLN A 9 1.84 7.60 -17.49
CA GLN A 9 2.21 8.67 -16.55
C GLN A 9 0.98 9.40 -15.97
N ASP A 10 -0.09 9.55 -16.76
CA ASP A 10 -1.35 10.15 -16.31
C ASP A 10 -2.05 9.26 -15.26
N ASP A 11 -1.97 7.93 -15.41
CA ASP A 11 -2.46 6.99 -14.40
C ASP A 11 -1.71 7.18 -13.06
N PHE A 12 -0.39 7.40 -13.13
CA PHE A 12 0.43 7.64 -11.94
C PHE A 12 0.08 8.97 -11.29
N HIS A 13 -0.08 10.04 -12.07
CA HIS A 13 -0.51 11.35 -11.55
C HIS A 13 -1.92 11.30 -10.96
N ALA A 14 -2.83 10.57 -11.59
CA ALA A 14 -4.18 10.34 -11.09
C ALA A 14 -4.16 9.59 -9.76
N PHE A 15 -3.38 8.53 -9.65
CA PHE A 15 -3.25 7.80 -8.39
C PHE A 15 -2.56 8.63 -7.31
N ALA A 16 -1.56 9.45 -7.65
CA ALA A 16 -0.93 10.38 -6.71
C ALA A 16 -1.92 11.40 -6.14
N ARG A 17 -2.83 11.94 -6.97
CA ARG A 17 -3.93 12.82 -6.49
C ARG A 17 -4.85 12.09 -5.52
N LEU A 18 -5.20 10.85 -5.83
CA LEU A 18 -6.06 10.01 -4.99
C LEU A 18 -5.39 9.67 -3.65
N SER A 19 -4.17 9.15 -3.68
CA SER A 19 -3.44 8.65 -2.51
C SER A 19 -2.81 9.75 -1.68
N GLY A 20 -2.49 10.89 -2.30
CA GLY A 20 -1.58 11.91 -1.78
C GLY A 20 -0.09 11.54 -1.88
N ASP A 21 0.24 10.34 -2.35
CA ASP A 21 1.61 9.87 -2.52
C ASP A 21 2.21 10.47 -3.80
N ASP A 22 2.80 11.65 -3.64
CA ASP A 22 3.44 12.44 -4.67
C ASP A 22 4.97 12.27 -4.69
N ASN A 23 5.48 11.16 -4.11
CA ASN A 23 6.91 10.84 -4.13
C ASN A 23 7.45 10.99 -5.57
N PRO A 24 8.50 11.81 -5.79
CA PRO A 24 8.96 12.17 -7.14
C PRO A 24 9.27 11.00 -8.08
N ILE A 25 9.59 9.81 -7.54
CA ILE A 25 9.79 8.59 -8.34
C ILE A 25 8.53 8.16 -9.11
N HIS A 26 7.35 8.62 -8.71
CA HIS A 26 6.08 8.32 -9.36
C HIS A 26 5.65 9.39 -10.36
N VAL A 27 5.95 10.67 -10.06
CA VAL A 27 5.29 11.82 -10.71
C VAL A 27 6.23 12.72 -11.52
N ASP A 28 7.54 12.63 -11.32
CA ASP A 28 8.55 13.45 -12.01
C ASP A 28 9.53 12.57 -12.83
N PRO A 29 9.34 12.46 -14.16
CA PRO A 29 10.26 11.74 -15.03
C PRO A 29 11.70 12.22 -14.97
N GLY A 30 11.91 13.54 -14.82
CA GLY A 30 13.24 14.11 -14.72
C GLY A 30 13.95 13.69 -13.42
N HIS A 31 13.23 13.71 -12.30
CA HIS A 31 13.72 13.17 -11.04
C HIS A 31 14.00 11.68 -11.13
N ALA A 32 13.03 10.89 -11.59
CA ALA A 32 13.13 9.44 -11.64
C ALA A 32 14.32 8.98 -12.50
N ALA A 33 14.62 9.68 -13.60
CA ALA A 33 15.79 9.45 -14.46
C ALA A 33 17.15 9.55 -13.74
N ARG A 34 17.22 10.29 -12.63
CA ARG A 34 18.44 10.43 -11.81
C ARG A 34 18.51 9.43 -10.65
N THR A 35 17.47 8.63 -10.46
CA THR A 35 17.44 7.58 -9.45
C THR A 35 17.88 6.24 -10.04
N ARG A 36 18.08 5.24 -9.18
CA ARG A 36 18.36 3.86 -9.62
C ARG A 36 17.29 3.24 -10.51
N PHE A 37 16.07 3.80 -10.52
CA PHE A 37 14.98 3.31 -11.36
C PHE A 37 15.11 3.79 -12.81
N GLY A 38 15.75 4.93 -13.06
CA GLY A 38 15.95 5.50 -14.40
C GLY A 38 14.69 6.02 -15.10
N ARG A 39 13.49 5.68 -14.62
CA ARG A 39 12.18 6.08 -15.13
C ARG A 39 11.16 6.09 -13.99
N THR A 40 10.02 6.75 -14.20
CA THR A 40 8.93 6.72 -13.21
C THR A 40 8.42 5.30 -12.99
N VAL A 41 8.13 4.98 -11.74
CA VAL A 41 7.64 3.67 -11.31
C VAL A 41 6.24 3.80 -10.73
N ALA A 42 5.42 2.76 -10.85
CA ALA A 42 4.07 2.74 -10.29
C ALA A 42 4.11 2.71 -8.75
N HIS A 43 3.08 3.28 -8.11
CA HIS A 43 2.83 3.07 -6.70
C HIS A 43 2.52 1.58 -6.43
N GLY A 44 3.14 0.99 -5.41
CA GLY A 44 2.80 -0.39 -5.00
C GLY A 44 1.31 -0.56 -4.67
N ALA A 45 0.70 0.47 -4.07
CA ALA A 45 -0.73 0.50 -3.77
C ALA A 45 -1.63 0.53 -5.03
N LEU A 46 -1.18 1.13 -6.14
CA LEU A 46 -1.90 1.09 -7.42
C LEU A 46 -1.91 -0.34 -7.99
N LEU A 47 -0.77 -1.04 -7.93
CA LEU A 47 -0.69 -2.45 -8.34
C LEU A 47 -1.62 -3.32 -7.48
N CYS A 48 -1.67 -3.07 -6.17
CA CYS A 48 -2.58 -3.77 -5.26
C CYS A 48 -4.05 -3.49 -5.60
N ALA A 49 -4.40 -2.26 -5.97
CA ALA A 49 -5.76 -1.88 -6.34
C ALA A 49 -6.27 -2.66 -7.56
N LEU A 50 -5.46 -2.76 -8.62
CA LEU A 50 -5.78 -3.53 -9.82
C LEU A 50 -5.91 -5.03 -9.52
N LEU A 51 -4.97 -5.61 -8.76
CA LEU A 51 -5.02 -7.03 -8.37
C LEU A 51 -6.22 -7.33 -7.48
N ARG A 52 -6.58 -6.41 -6.58
CA ARG A 52 -7.76 -6.54 -5.71
C ARG A 52 -9.07 -6.52 -6.51
N GLY A 53 -9.14 -5.72 -7.58
CA GLY A 53 -10.25 -5.74 -8.53
C GLY A 53 -10.43 -7.12 -9.17
N LEU A 54 -9.36 -7.68 -9.74
CA LEU A 54 -9.39 -9.03 -10.33
C LEU A 54 -9.75 -10.12 -9.31
N ALA A 55 -9.32 -9.98 -8.05
CA ALA A 55 -9.72 -10.88 -6.97
C ALA A 55 -11.22 -10.77 -6.64
N ALA A 56 -11.79 -9.56 -6.71
CA ALA A 56 -13.24 -9.34 -6.55
C ALA A 56 -14.02 -10.02 -7.67
N ASP A 57 -13.54 -9.94 -8.92
CA ASP A 57 -14.19 -10.58 -10.05
C ASP A 57 -14.15 -12.11 -9.93
N ALA A 58 -13.04 -12.65 -9.41
CA ALA A 58 -12.88 -14.09 -9.20
C ALA A 58 -13.79 -14.64 -8.09
N ARG A 59 -14.13 -13.84 -7.07
CA ARG A 59 -15.08 -14.19 -6.00
C ARG A 59 -15.95 -12.97 -5.61
N PRO A 60 -17.01 -12.67 -6.38
CA PRO A 60 -17.87 -11.52 -6.12
C PRO A 60 -18.52 -11.56 -4.73
N GLY A 61 -18.63 -10.40 -4.07
CA GLY A 61 -19.28 -10.24 -2.77
C GLY A 61 -18.44 -10.66 -1.55
N GLN A 62 -17.41 -11.49 -1.75
CA GLN A 62 -16.55 -11.93 -0.65
C GLN A 62 -15.67 -10.76 -0.14
N PRO A 63 -15.64 -10.50 1.18
CA PRO A 63 -14.79 -9.46 1.74
C PRO A 63 -13.31 -9.89 1.71
N LEU A 64 -12.42 -8.93 1.52
CA LEU A 64 -10.98 -9.13 1.67
C LEU A 64 -10.64 -9.17 3.15
N ALA A 65 -10.26 -10.34 3.67
CA ALA A 65 -9.82 -10.52 5.05
C ALA A 65 -8.32 -10.25 5.22
N ARG A 66 -7.50 -10.58 4.21
CA ARG A 66 -6.06 -10.31 4.22
C ARG A 66 -5.51 -10.07 2.82
N LEU A 67 -4.53 -9.18 2.72
CA LEU A 67 -3.71 -8.99 1.53
C LEU A 67 -2.23 -9.02 1.93
N ALA A 68 -1.48 -9.97 1.41
CA ALA A 68 -0.04 -10.08 1.64
C ALA A 68 0.69 -10.09 0.30
N VAL A 69 1.49 -9.06 0.04
CA VAL A 69 2.16 -8.80 -1.24
C VAL A 69 3.61 -8.36 -1.05
N THR A 70 4.43 -8.63 -2.05
CA THR A 70 5.82 -8.16 -2.20
C THR A 70 6.00 -7.44 -3.51
N PHE A 71 6.97 -6.52 -3.56
CA PHE A 71 7.28 -5.70 -4.74
C PHE A 71 8.73 -5.96 -5.19
N PRO A 72 9.02 -7.10 -5.85
CA PRO A 72 10.39 -7.52 -6.12
C PRO A 72 11.07 -6.71 -7.24
N ALA A 73 10.30 -6.03 -8.10
CA ALA A 73 10.82 -5.23 -9.19
C ALA A 73 9.94 -4.01 -9.49
N PRO A 74 10.48 -2.94 -10.08
CA PRO A 74 9.70 -1.76 -10.46
C PRO A 74 8.76 -2.04 -11.63
N ALA A 75 7.58 -1.44 -11.60
CA ALA A 75 6.67 -1.35 -12.72
C ALA A 75 6.81 0.03 -13.35
N TYR A 76 7.30 0.14 -14.59
CA TYR A 76 7.58 1.43 -15.21
C TYR A 76 6.35 2.00 -15.92
N ALA A 77 6.29 3.34 -16.02
CA ALA A 77 5.29 4.02 -16.85
C ALA A 77 5.39 3.56 -18.31
N ASP A 78 4.24 3.42 -18.96
CA ASP A 78 4.04 3.06 -20.37
C ASP A 78 4.54 1.66 -20.75
N GLU A 79 4.89 0.82 -19.78
CA GLU A 79 5.19 -0.59 -20.01
C GLU A 79 3.98 -1.48 -19.77
N ALA A 80 3.76 -2.41 -20.70
CA ALA A 80 2.68 -3.39 -20.58
C ALA A 80 2.95 -4.36 -19.42
N LEU A 81 1.99 -4.43 -18.50
CA LEU A 81 1.95 -5.37 -17.39
C LEU A 81 0.83 -6.39 -17.62
N THR A 82 1.07 -7.62 -17.19
CA THR A 82 0.04 -8.65 -17.05
C THR A 82 -0.28 -8.83 -15.57
N PHE A 83 -1.54 -8.60 -15.20
CA PHE A 83 -2.10 -8.84 -13.88
C PHE A 83 -2.90 -10.14 -13.90
N ARG A 84 -2.71 -10.99 -12.90
CA ARG A 84 -3.41 -12.26 -12.73
C ARG A 84 -3.94 -12.41 -11.31
N ALA A 85 -5.14 -12.97 -11.22
CA ALA A 85 -5.75 -13.43 -9.99
C ALA A 85 -6.24 -14.87 -10.19
N ASP A 86 -5.55 -15.83 -9.57
CA ASP A 86 -5.79 -17.26 -9.76
C ASP A 86 -6.32 -17.87 -8.45
N LEU A 87 -7.52 -18.46 -8.50
CA LEU A 87 -8.10 -19.15 -7.35
C LEU A 87 -7.25 -20.37 -7.01
N GLN A 88 -6.77 -20.44 -5.76
CA GLN A 88 -6.07 -21.62 -5.24
C GLN A 88 -7.05 -22.54 -4.51
N ASP A 89 -7.97 -21.95 -3.74
CA ASP A 89 -9.04 -22.64 -3.02
C ASP A 89 -10.26 -21.71 -2.84
N ASP A 90 -11.12 -22.02 -1.86
CA ASP A 90 -12.33 -21.24 -1.56
C ASP A 90 -12.11 -19.87 -0.95
N THR A 91 -10.92 -19.65 -0.39
CA THR A 91 -10.57 -18.43 0.32
C THR A 91 -9.32 -17.75 -0.24
N HIS A 92 -8.39 -18.47 -0.86
CA HIS A 92 -7.12 -17.92 -1.31
C HIS A 92 -7.10 -17.64 -2.82
N VAL A 93 -6.72 -16.41 -3.16
CA VAL A 93 -6.49 -15.95 -4.53
C VAL A 93 -5.03 -15.54 -4.69
N ARG A 94 -4.29 -16.25 -5.54
CA ARG A 94 -2.92 -15.90 -5.93
C ARG A 94 -2.94 -14.65 -6.80
N LEU A 95 -2.14 -13.64 -6.45
CA LEU A 95 -2.08 -12.36 -7.13
C LEU A 95 -0.70 -12.10 -7.73
N LEU A 96 -0.63 -11.84 -9.03
CA LEU A 96 0.65 -11.61 -9.70
C LEU A 96 0.52 -10.49 -10.74
N ALA A 97 1.41 -9.51 -10.67
CA ALA A 97 1.65 -8.54 -11.73
C ALA A 97 3.06 -8.76 -12.29
N GLN A 98 3.20 -8.84 -13.61
CA GLN A 98 4.47 -9.08 -14.31
C GLN A 98 4.64 -8.13 -15.48
N ARG A 99 5.87 -7.69 -15.76
CA ARG A 99 6.20 -6.99 -17.01
C ARG A 99 6.12 -7.96 -18.18
N GLN A 100 5.53 -7.53 -19.29
CA GLN A 100 5.48 -8.36 -20.51
C GLN A 100 6.84 -8.45 -21.21
N ALA A 101 7.70 -7.43 -21.06
CA ALA A 101 8.99 -7.37 -21.75
C ALA A 101 9.96 -8.48 -21.31
N ASP A 102 9.95 -8.85 -20.03
CA ASP A 102 10.94 -9.79 -19.44
C ASP A 102 10.34 -10.82 -18.48
N GLY A 103 9.02 -10.78 -18.23
CA GLY A 103 8.34 -11.68 -17.32
C GLY A 103 8.63 -11.44 -15.83
N GLN A 104 9.39 -10.39 -15.47
CA GLN A 104 9.73 -10.13 -14.08
C GLN A 104 8.48 -9.76 -13.28
N ALA A 105 8.29 -10.41 -12.13
CA ALA A 105 7.25 -10.05 -11.18
C ALA A 105 7.51 -8.64 -10.63
N VAL A 106 6.49 -7.79 -10.62
CA VAL A 106 6.52 -6.44 -10.04
C VAL A 106 5.64 -6.32 -8.80
N CYS A 107 4.62 -7.18 -8.70
CA CYS A 107 3.85 -7.39 -7.48
C CYS A 107 3.48 -8.87 -7.38
N ASP A 108 3.73 -9.47 -6.23
CA ASP A 108 3.54 -10.89 -6.01
C ASP A 108 2.94 -11.12 -4.62
N GLY A 109 1.78 -11.77 -4.55
CA GLY A 109 1.18 -12.10 -3.28
C GLY A 109 -0.07 -12.98 -3.32
N VAL A 110 -0.84 -12.87 -2.25
CA VAL A 110 -2.10 -13.58 -2.03
C VAL A 110 -3.13 -12.65 -1.39
N ALA A 111 -4.38 -12.76 -1.84
CA ALA A 111 -5.54 -12.25 -1.13
C ALA A 111 -6.30 -13.41 -0.48
N THR A 112 -6.66 -13.24 0.80
CA THR A 112 -7.60 -14.11 1.50
C THR A 112 -8.96 -13.44 1.49
N LEU A 113 -9.93 -14.07 0.82
CA LEU A 113 -11.31 -13.66 0.71
C LEU A 113 -12.16 -14.55 1.63
N ALA A 114 -12.55 -14.01 2.77
CA ALA A 114 -13.21 -14.77 3.83
C ALA A 114 -14.03 -13.81 4.72
N PRO A 115 -15.01 -14.31 5.50
CA PRO A 115 -15.68 -13.51 6.51
C PRO A 115 -14.68 -12.76 7.39
N LEU A 116 -14.99 -11.50 7.68
CA LEU A 116 -14.17 -10.68 8.55
C LEU A 116 -14.39 -11.11 10.00
N ALA A 117 -13.33 -11.10 10.80
CA ALA A 117 -13.36 -11.47 12.21
C ALA A 117 -13.04 -10.24 13.07
N PRO A 118 -14.00 -9.35 13.35
CA PRO A 118 -13.76 -8.19 14.19
C PRO A 118 -13.18 -8.60 15.55
N ASP A 119 -12.34 -7.72 16.13
CA ASP A 119 -11.83 -7.87 17.50
C ASP A 119 -10.96 -9.12 17.73
N GLY A 120 -10.30 -9.61 16.68
CA GLY A 120 -9.29 -10.65 16.80
C GLY A 120 -8.04 -10.21 17.59
N ASP A 121 -7.04 -11.09 17.66
CA ASP A 121 -5.87 -10.96 18.57
C ASP A 121 -4.87 -9.84 18.25
N TRP A 122 -5.27 -8.82 17.50
CA TRP A 122 -4.39 -7.68 17.22
C TRP A 122 -4.10 -6.86 18.49
N ARG A 123 -2.87 -6.36 18.55
CA ARG A 123 -2.35 -5.52 19.63
C ARG A 123 -1.79 -4.23 19.03
N GLU A 124 -1.99 -3.11 19.72
CA GLU A 124 -1.36 -1.84 19.36
C GLU A 124 0.16 -2.05 19.23
N PRO A 125 0.81 -1.56 18.16
CA PRO A 125 2.25 -1.62 18.06
C PRO A 125 2.90 -0.90 19.24
N PRO A 126 4.11 -1.33 19.65
CA PRO A 126 4.85 -0.62 20.67
C PRO A 126 5.06 0.84 20.22
N PRO A 127 5.15 1.78 21.17
CA PRO A 127 5.45 3.16 20.85
C PRO A 127 6.78 3.28 20.09
N GLY A 128 6.86 4.21 19.16
CA GLY A 128 8.07 4.51 18.39
C GLY A 128 7.90 5.76 17.54
N ALA A 129 8.81 5.99 16.59
CA ALA A 129 8.59 7.05 15.60
C ALA A 129 7.32 6.72 14.79
N VAL A 130 6.37 7.66 14.78
CA VAL A 130 5.06 7.50 14.15
C VAL A 130 4.77 8.60 13.14
N ALA A 131 4.00 8.26 12.10
CA ALA A 131 3.35 9.23 11.22
C ALA A 131 1.90 8.84 11.03
N HIS A 132 1.01 9.83 10.95
CA HIS A 132 -0.42 9.60 10.77
C HIS A 132 -1.01 10.54 9.71
N VAL A 133 -2.11 10.12 9.12
CA VAL A 133 -2.93 10.91 8.21
C VAL A 133 -4.39 10.55 8.41
N THR A 134 -5.25 11.56 8.40
CA THR A 134 -6.70 11.38 8.31
C THR A 134 -7.17 11.83 6.94
N ARG A 135 -7.98 11.03 6.27
CA ARG A 135 -8.53 11.36 4.95
C ARG A 135 -9.96 10.88 4.80
N LEU A 136 -10.80 11.78 4.29
CA LEU A 136 -12.10 11.44 3.72
C LEU A 136 -11.95 11.31 2.21
N TYR A 137 -12.46 10.21 1.64
CA TYR A 137 -12.52 10.02 0.19
C TYR A 137 -13.93 10.34 -0.29
N ALA A 138 -14.08 11.47 -0.97
CA ALA A 138 -15.35 11.92 -1.53
C ALA A 138 -15.73 11.10 -2.78
N ASP A 139 -16.97 11.25 -3.26
CA ASP A 139 -17.44 10.51 -4.44
C ASP A 139 -16.58 10.74 -5.69
N GLN A 140 -16.02 11.94 -5.85
CA GLN A 140 -15.08 12.25 -6.95
C GLN A 140 -13.79 11.41 -6.89
N ASP A 141 -13.31 11.11 -5.68
CA ASP A 141 -12.11 10.30 -5.46
C ASP A 141 -12.41 8.83 -5.81
N LEU A 142 -13.59 8.37 -5.42
CA LEU A 142 -14.07 7.03 -5.74
C LEU A 142 -14.32 6.86 -7.24
N ALA A 143 -14.83 7.89 -7.91
CA ALA A 143 -15.00 7.89 -9.36
C ALA A 143 -13.63 7.89 -10.08
N LEU A 144 -12.63 8.58 -9.53
CA LEU A 144 -11.27 8.53 -10.07
C LEU A 144 -10.65 7.14 -9.89
N TYR A 145 -10.80 6.55 -8.71
CA TYR A 145 -10.38 5.18 -8.42
C TYR A 145 -11.03 4.17 -9.38
N GLU A 146 -12.34 4.31 -9.62
CA GLU A 146 -13.09 3.44 -10.52
C GLU A 146 -12.60 3.56 -11.96
N ARG A 147 -12.33 4.78 -12.46
CA ARG A 147 -11.70 4.96 -13.77
C ARG A 147 -10.32 4.31 -13.86
N LEU A 148 -9.54 4.37 -12.78
CA LEU A 148 -8.19 3.78 -12.73
C LEU A 148 -8.22 2.26 -12.66
N THR A 149 -9.21 1.65 -12.03
CA THR A 149 -9.15 0.22 -11.71
C THR A 149 -10.22 -0.62 -12.40
N GLY A 150 -11.30 -0.01 -12.87
CA GLY A 150 -12.51 -0.68 -13.33
C GLY A 150 -13.47 -1.06 -12.20
N HIS A 151 -13.12 -0.77 -10.95
CA HIS A 151 -13.82 -1.26 -9.76
C HIS A 151 -14.04 -0.15 -8.76
N ARG A 152 -15.11 -0.24 -7.96
CA ARG A 152 -15.37 0.67 -6.85
C ARG A 152 -15.15 -0.03 -5.50
N LEU A 153 -13.87 -0.26 -5.17
CA LEU A 153 -13.41 -0.95 -3.96
C LEU A 153 -12.69 0.00 -3.01
N ARG A 154 -12.53 -0.42 -1.75
CA ARG A 154 -12.15 0.49 -0.65
C ARG A 154 -10.95 0.06 0.15
N GLU A 155 -10.77 -1.24 0.26
CA GLU A 155 -9.61 -1.84 0.88
C GLU A 155 -8.30 -1.30 0.28
N PRO A 156 -8.21 -1.03 -1.05
CA PRO A 156 -7.01 -0.40 -1.62
C PRO A 156 -6.78 1.06 -1.21
N LEU A 157 -7.82 1.81 -0.81
CA LEU A 157 -7.66 3.18 -0.30
C LEU A 157 -7.00 3.20 1.08
N VAL A 158 -7.11 2.12 1.86
CA VAL A 158 -6.32 1.95 3.09
C VAL A 158 -4.84 1.79 2.74
N LEU A 159 -4.54 0.97 1.74
CA LEU A 159 -3.16 0.75 1.28
C LEU A 159 -2.56 2.03 0.68
N SER A 160 -3.36 2.87 0.03
CA SER A 160 -2.86 4.15 -0.50
C SER A 160 -2.51 5.14 0.61
N LEU A 161 -3.22 5.14 1.75
CA LEU A 161 -2.84 5.94 2.93
C LEU A 161 -1.51 5.45 3.52
N PHE A 162 -1.31 4.13 3.61
CA PHE A 162 -0.02 3.59 4.03
C PHE A 162 1.10 3.93 3.03
N SER A 163 0.85 3.81 1.73
CA SER A 163 1.81 4.22 0.69
C SER A 163 2.24 5.67 0.85
N PHE A 164 1.27 6.59 1.00
CA PHE A 164 1.53 8.01 1.26
C PHE A 164 2.39 8.21 2.51
N LEU A 165 2.02 7.61 3.64
CA LEU A 165 2.77 7.75 4.88
C LEU A 165 4.22 7.26 4.70
N LEU A 166 4.42 6.12 4.04
CA LEU A 166 5.75 5.55 3.81
C LEU A 166 6.60 6.40 2.86
N GLY A 167 6.01 6.82 1.74
CA GLY A 167 6.68 7.56 0.67
C GLY A 167 6.92 9.04 0.96
N VAL A 168 6.12 9.66 1.84
CA VAL A 168 6.13 11.12 2.05
C VAL A 168 6.46 11.51 3.50
N ARG A 169 6.09 10.70 4.50
CA ARG A 169 6.20 11.08 5.91
C ARG A 169 7.26 10.29 6.68
N LEU A 170 7.18 8.96 6.69
CA LEU A 170 8.02 8.08 7.49
C LEU A 170 8.14 6.69 6.82
N PRO A 171 9.30 6.33 6.25
CA PRO A 171 10.57 7.05 6.30
C PRO A 171 10.64 8.35 5.48
N GLY A 172 9.74 8.52 4.49
CA GLY A 172 9.65 9.74 3.68
C GLY A 172 10.27 9.61 2.28
N PRO A 173 10.50 10.74 1.59
CA PRO A 173 10.90 10.75 0.17
C PRO A 173 12.15 9.90 -0.11
N GLY A 174 12.08 9.10 -1.18
CA GLY A 174 13.14 8.15 -1.55
C GLY A 174 13.02 6.75 -0.90
N THR A 175 11.97 6.53 -0.10
CA THR A 175 11.62 5.19 0.40
C THR A 175 11.28 4.23 -0.74
N ASN A 176 11.74 2.98 -0.66
CA ASN A 176 11.29 1.91 -1.54
C ASN A 176 10.43 0.90 -0.79
N TYR A 177 9.20 0.69 -1.25
CA TYR A 177 8.23 -0.19 -0.62
C TYR A 177 8.46 -1.64 -1.06
N LEU A 178 8.77 -2.55 -0.13
CA LEU A 178 9.20 -3.92 -0.46
C LEU A 178 8.14 -4.97 -0.20
N LYS A 179 7.38 -4.84 0.89
CA LYS A 179 6.34 -5.80 1.28
C LYS A 179 5.24 -5.11 2.07
N GLN A 180 4.00 -5.54 1.85
CA GLN A 180 2.86 -5.20 2.68
C GLN A 180 2.12 -6.47 3.08
N ASP A 181 1.71 -6.54 4.35
CA ASP A 181 0.82 -7.56 4.88
C ASP A 181 -0.26 -6.87 5.70
N THR A 182 -1.50 -6.92 5.23
CA THR A 182 -2.64 -6.22 5.84
C THR A 182 -3.76 -7.21 6.11
N VAL A 183 -4.23 -7.24 7.36
CA VAL A 183 -5.47 -7.88 7.77
C VAL A 183 -6.56 -6.82 7.88
N PHE A 184 -7.73 -7.10 7.31
CA PHE A 184 -8.92 -6.27 7.43
C PHE A 184 -9.86 -6.91 8.44
N TRP A 185 -10.22 -6.13 9.46
CA TRP A 185 -11.05 -6.56 10.58
C TRP A 185 -12.52 -6.21 10.35
N ARG A 186 -12.77 -5.17 9.55
CA ARG A 186 -14.10 -4.64 9.24
C ARG A 186 -14.15 -4.16 7.80
N ARG A 187 -15.36 -4.05 7.23
CA ARG A 187 -15.54 -3.42 5.91
C ARG A 187 -15.16 -1.95 6.00
N VAL A 188 -14.47 -1.45 4.99
CA VAL A 188 -14.03 -0.05 4.94
C VAL A 188 -15.24 0.84 4.59
N PRO A 189 -15.69 1.75 5.49
CA PRO A 189 -16.91 2.54 5.33
C PRO A 189 -16.86 3.54 4.16
N LEU A 190 -18.04 3.90 3.62
CA LEU A 190 -18.18 4.81 2.45
C LEU A 190 -18.32 6.29 2.71
N ASP A 191 -18.59 6.62 3.93
CA ASP A 191 -19.09 7.89 4.36
C ASP A 191 -18.28 8.46 5.53
N ALA A 192 -17.18 7.77 5.90
CA ALA A 192 -16.36 8.12 7.03
C ALA A 192 -14.92 8.40 6.61
N ALA A 193 -14.28 9.33 7.32
CA ALA A 193 -12.86 9.51 7.19
C ALA A 193 -12.13 8.30 7.77
N LEU A 194 -10.94 8.04 7.25
CA LEU A 194 -10.05 6.99 7.74
C LEU A 194 -8.81 7.66 8.33
N SER A 195 -8.42 7.24 9.53
CA SER A 195 -7.17 7.61 10.16
C SER A 195 -6.18 6.46 10.01
N ALA A 196 -5.11 6.68 9.27
CA ALA A 196 -4.03 5.72 9.09
C ALA A 196 -2.79 6.17 9.87
N THR A 197 -2.10 5.20 10.47
CA THR A 197 -0.86 5.39 11.21
C THR A 197 0.17 4.36 10.76
N VAL A 198 1.42 4.80 10.61
CA VAL A 198 2.59 3.93 10.51
C VAL A 198 3.53 4.17 11.69
N ALA A 199 4.09 3.11 12.25
CA ALA A 199 5.00 3.16 13.39
C ALA A 199 6.22 2.29 13.15
N ILE A 200 7.43 2.82 13.33
CA ILE A 200 8.66 2.01 13.25
C ILE A 200 8.68 1.00 14.39
N ILE A 201 8.75 -0.30 14.05
CA ILE A 201 8.82 -1.39 15.02
C ILE A 201 10.17 -2.12 15.00
N ARG A 202 10.96 -1.97 13.93
CA ARG A 202 12.30 -2.54 13.83
C ARG A 202 13.16 -1.79 12.82
N LEU A 203 14.40 -1.52 13.21
CA LEU A 203 15.44 -0.95 12.35
C LEU A 203 16.52 -1.98 12.06
N ARG A 204 17.01 -2.01 10.82
CA ARG A 204 18.13 -2.83 10.34
C ARG A 204 19.06 -1.96 9.48
N PRO A 205 19.86 -1.08 10.10
CA PRO A 205 20.66 -0.08 9.41
C PRO A 205 21.63 -0.68 8.38
N GLU A 206 22.19 -1.86 8.68
CA GLU A 206 23.14 -2.58 7.83
C GLU A 206 22.55 -3.02 6.49
N LYS A 207 21.23 -3.19 6.43
CA LYS A 207 20.47 -3.50 5.20
C LYS A 207 19.63 -2.32 4.72
N ARG A 208 19.68 -1.18 5.42
CA ARG A 208 18.77 -0.04 5.28
C ARG A 208 17.28 -0.43 5.34
N LEU A 209 16.93 -1.45 6.12
CA LEU A 209 15.56 -1.92 6.21
C LEU A 209 14.85 -1.34 7.43
N VAL A 210 13.59 -0.97 7.24
CA VAL A 210 12.70 -0.49 8.29
C VAL A 210 11.42 -1.32 8.22
N ASP A 211 11.09 -2.01 9.31
CA ASP A 211 9.78 -2.64 9.48
C ASP A 211 8.88 -1.65 10.22
N LEU A 212 7.69 -1.42 9.67
CA LEU A 212 6.68 -0.56 10.27
C LEU A 212 5.40 -1.34 10.52
N ALA A 213 4.77 -1.11 11.67
CA ALA A 213 3.37 -1.47 11.86
C ALA A 213 2.49 -0.47 11.10
N THR A 214 1.39 -0.96 10.52
CA THR A 214 0.39 -0.14 9.81
C THR A 214 -0.96 -0.34 10.46
N VAL A 215 -1.66 0.73 10.80
CA VAL A 215 -2.96 0.69 11.49
C VAL A 215 -3.91 1.67 10.82
N CYS A 216 -5.14 1.24 10.53
CA CYS A 216 -6.19 2.08 10.00
C CYS A 216 -7.44 2.01 10.88
N ARG A 217 -7.99 3.18 11.21
CA ARG A 217 -9.17 3.38 12.04
C ARG A 217 -10.23 4.19 11.31
N ILE A 218 -11.49 4.00 11.68
CA ILE A 218 -12.56 4.92 11.31
C ILE A 218 -12.35 6.22 12.11
N HIS A 219 -12.52 7.36 11.43
CA HIS A 219 -12.53 8.68 12.03
C HIS A 219 -13.84 9.39 11.68
N ASP A 220 -14.86 9.16 12.51
CA ASP A 220 -16.23 9.63 12.32
C ASP A 220 -16.96 9.68 13.66
N SER A 221 -17.86 10.65 13.82
CA SER A 221 -18.57 10.98 15.07
C SER A 221 -19.28 9.81 15.77
N GLY A 222 -19.64 8.75 15.05
CA GLY A 222 -20.33 7.58 15.62
C GLY A 222 -19.47 6.31 15.80
N ARG A 223 -18.28 6.24 15.20
CA ARG A 223 -17.44 5.02 15.12
C ARG A 223 -15.95 5.32 15.31
N ASP A 224 -15.62 6.49 15.85
CA ASP A 224 -14.25 6.97 15.96
C ASP A 224 -13.38 5.95 16.71
N GLY A 225 -12.22 5.66 16.14
CA GLY A 225 -11.26 4.72 16.71
C GLY A 225 -11.49 3.24 16.37
N GLU A 226 -12.63 2.86 15.78
CA GLU A 226 -12.87 1.47 15.37
C GLU A 226 -11.80 0.98 14.39
N ILE A 227 -11.26 -0.21 14.64
CA ILE A 227 -10.19 -0.80 13.83
C ILE A 227 -10.76 -1.30 12.51
N VAL A 228 -10.21 -0.80 11.40
CA VAL A 228 -10.56 -1.24 10.05
C VAL A 228 -9.55 -2.27 9.56
N ALA A 229 -8.27 -1.93 9.64
CA ALA A 229 -7.20 -2.77 9.11
C ALA A 229 -5.92 -2.59 9.91
N THR A 230 -5.13 -3.65 10.02
CA THR A 230 -3.81 -3.62 10.66
C THR A 230 -2.82 -4.47 9.89
N GLY A 231 -1.54 -4.24 10.10
CA GLY A 231 -0.55 -4.91 9.25
C GLY A 231 0.89 -4.51 9.52
N ARG A 232 1.74 -4.93 8.58
CA ARG A 232 3.16 -4.59 8.56
C ARG A 232 3.60 -4.21 7.15
N ALA A 233 4.37 -3.13 7.09
CA ALA A 233 5.13 -2.72 5.92
C ALA A 233 6.62 -3.02 6.13
N LEU A 234 7.29 -3.48 5.08
CA LEU A 234 8.74 -3.49 5.02
C LEU A 234 9.18 -2.56 3.90
N VAL A 235 10.10 -1.66 4.22
CA VAL A 235 10.64 -0.70 3.26
C VAL A 235 12.15 -0.65 3.33
N LEU A 236 12.76 -0.25 2.22
CA LEU A 236 14.12 0.27 2.20
C LEU A 236 14.06 1.76 2.53
N ALA A 237 14.72 2.17 3.60
CA ALA A 237 14.85 3.58 3.95
C ALA A 237 15.52 4.37 2.80
N PRO A 238 15.24 5.68 2.71
CA PRO A 238 15.99 6.58 1.84
C PRO A 238 17.47 6.66 2.28
N HIS A 239 18.24 7.58 1.72
CA HIS A 239 19.64 7.80 2.11
C HIS A 239 19.75 8.50 3.48
N TRP A 240 19.14 7.91 4.51
CA TRP A 240 19.29 8.33 5.90
C TRP A 240 20.76 8.31 6.34
N THR A 241 21.16 9.39 6.98
CA THR A 241 22.47 9.56 7.62
C THR A 241 22.55 8.72 8.90
N ARG A 242 23.75 8.57 9.46
CA ARG A 242 23.93 7.88 10.74
C ARG A 242 23.09 8.51 11.85
N ASP A 243 22.93 9.83 11.82
CA ASP A 243 22.16 10.57 12.82
C ASP A 243 20.66 10.33 12.68
N ASP A 244 20.14 10.23 11.45
CA ASP A 244 18.74 9.86 11.21
C ASP A 244 18.44 8.46 11.81
N TRP A 245 19.31 7.49 11.55
CA TRP A 245 19.18 6.14 12.12
C TRP A 245 19.24 6.14 13.65
N ALA A 246 20.18 6.90 14.23
CA ALA A 246 20.33 7.00 15.68
C ALA A 246 19.12 7.68 16.34
N SER A 247 18.61 8.77 15.75
CA SER A 247 17.44 9.50 16.23
C SER A 247 16.20 8.61 16.27
N HIS A 248 15.91 7.88 15.18
CA HIS A 248 14.78 6.96 15.14
C HIS A 248 14.95 5.77 16.11
N ALA A 249 16.17 5.27 16.31
CA ALA A 249 16.44 4.22 17.30
C ALA A 249 16.21 4.70 18.73
N GLN A 250 16.62 5.93 19.06
CA GLN A 250 16.37 6.55 20.35
C GLN A 250 14.86 6.75 20.59
N LEU A 251 14.14 7.27 19.60
CA LEU A 251 12.68 7.44 19.69
C LEU A 251 11.96 6.10 19.92
N ALA A 252 12.43 5.01 19.30
CA ALA A 252 11.89 3.67 19.55
C ALA A 252 12.23 3.12 20.95
N ALA A 253 13.37 3.51 21.53
CA ALA A 253 13.81 3.04 22.85
C ALA A 253 13.31 3.89 24.03
N CYS A 254 13.10 5.19 23.85
CA CYS A 254 12.63 6.09 24.91
C CYS A 254 11.13 5.92 25.23
N GLN A 255 10.40 5.13 24.43
CA GLN A 255 8.96 4.96 24.56
C GLN A 255 8.58 3.51 24.93
N SER A 256 9.56 2.67 25.29
CA SER A 256 9.40 1.28 25.76
C SER A 256 9.52 1.15 27.27
#